data_AF-A0A524DHF2-F1
#
_entry.id   AF-A0A524DHF2-F1
#
_cell.length_a   1.000
_cell.length_b   1.000
_cell.length_c   1.000
_cell.angle_alpha   90.00
_cell.angle_beta   90.00
_cell.angle_gamma   90.00
#
_symmetry.space_group_name_H-M   'P 1'
#
loop_
_entity.id
_entity.type
_entity.pdbx_description
1 polymer ?
#
loop_
_entity_poly.entity_id
_entity_poly.type
_entity_poly.pdbx_seq_one_letter_code
_entity_poly.pdbx_strand_id
1 'polypeptide(L)'
;MSYIEKKFLRKINEIFEDELPHWEGYLLELLEKKSIKIADNVAKVCADFNKQINLILKKYYPEIKEMEDKLIIKSNLKFYYDLIDKLTDFIRNVENFQKIDEKYFLSLIDFIEDKENLISGKYKNICRQELTAFYDERSRAYLEKIIAEKFEKRSREFFTFGSLEEEIKKIVRTAGANQFSITSVDNLLDTQIFESAQSLIRFGVPSENKGKLKEIGEEIKRYLESKG
;
A
#
# COMPACT_ATOMS: atom_id res chain seq x y z
N MET A 1 7.58 -4.90 -29.64
CA MET A 1 8.28 -5.60 -28.55
C MET A 1 9.80 -5.74 -28.69
N SER A 2 10.52 -5.41 -27.61
CA SER A 2 11.96 -5.67 -27.42
C SER A 2 12.29 -7.16 -27.25
N TYR A 3 13.56 -7.56 -27.46
CA TYR A 3 14.03 -8.92 -27.15
C TYR A 3 13.82 -9.29 -25.67
N ILE A 4 14.06 -8.34 -24.77
CA ILE A 4 13.86 -8.52 -23.31
C ILE A 4 12.37 -8.71 -23.00
N GLU A 5 11.52 -7.87 -23.60
CA GLU A 5 10.06 -7.93 -23.44
C GLU A 5 9.50 -9.27 -23.94
N LYS A 6 9.92 -9.75 -25.12
CA LYS A 6 9.54 -11.08 -25.64
C LYS A 6 9.98 -12.21 -24.71
N LYS A 7 11.21 -12.14 -24.18
CA LYS A 7 11.74 -13.13 -23.24
C LYS A 7 10.92 -13.16 -21.95
N PHE A 8 10.53 -12.01 -21.43
CA PHE A 8 9.78 -11.91 -20.18
C PHE A 8 8.31 -12.27 -20.37
N LEU A 9 7.70 -11.89 -21.48
CA LEU A 9 6.35 -12.34 -21.85
C LEU A 9 6.30 -13.86 -21.93
N ARG A 10 7.28 -14.50 -22.58
CA ARG A 10 7.36 -15.96 -22.62
C ARG A 10 7.43 -16.57 -21.23
N LYS A 11 8.24 -15.99 -20.33
CA LYS A 11 8.32 -16.44 -18.93
C LYS A 11 7.03 -16.27 -18.16
N ILE A 12 6.27 -15.20 -18.44
CA ILE A 12 4.95 -15.00 -17.84
C ILE A 12 3.96 -16.07 -18.34
N ASN A 13 3.96 -16.34 -19.65
CA ASN A 13 3.10 -17.37 -20.23
C ASN A 13 3.45 -18.76 -19.71
N GLU A 14 4.74 -19.12 -19.62
CA GLU A 14 5.19 -20.38 -18.99
C GLU A 14 4.60 -20.52 -17.56
N ILE A 15 4.56 -19.43 -16.77
CA ILE A 15 3.95 -19.48 -15.43
C ILE A 15 2.42 -19.65 -15.50
N PHE A 16 1.72 -18.95 -16.39
CA PHE A 16 0.26 -19.04 -16.50
C PHE A 16 -0.25 -20.31 -17.17
N GLU A 17 0.54 -20.92 -18.06
CA GLU A 17 0.15 -22.08 -18.87
C GLU A 17 0.66 -23.40 -18.27
N ASP A 18 1.79 -23.40 -17.56
CA ASP A 18 2.38 -24.62 -17.01
C ASP A 18 2.35 -24.65 -15.47
N GLU A 19 2.99 -23.66 -14.82
CA GLU A 19 3.24 -23.74 -13.38
C GLU A 19 1.96 -23.58 -12.56
N LEU A 20 1.16 -22.55 -12.85
CA LEU A 20 -0.06 -22.27 -12.09
C LEU A 20 -1.16 -23.32 -12.33
N PRO A 21 -1.44 -23.77 -13.57
CA PRO A 21 -2.41 -24.84 -13.81
C PRO A 21 -2.06 -26.17 -13.14
N HIS A 22 -0.77 -26.49 -13.00
CA HIS A 22 -0.35 -27.67 -12.23
C HIS A 22 -0.82 -27.59 -10.78
N TRP A 23 -0.65 -26.42 -10.14
CA TRP A 23 -1.11 -26.19 -8.77
C TRP A 23 -2.63 -26.10 -8.65
N GLU A 24 -3.32 -25.58 -9.67
CA GLU A 24 -4.79 -25.62 -9.74
C GLU A 24 -5.32 -27.05 -9.74
N GLY A 25 -4.74 -27.93 -10.55
CA GLY A 25 -5.12 -29.35 -10.58
C GLY A 25 -4.91 -30.02 -9.21
N TYR A 26 -3.76 -29.82 -8.59
CA TYR A 26 -3.49 -30.34 -7.26
C TYR A 26 -4.44 -29.75 -6.19
N LEU A 27 -4.80 -28.47 -6.30
CA LEU A 27 -5.76 -27.84 -5.41
C LEU A 27 -7.16 -28.47 -5.54
N LEU A 28 -7.62 -28.72 -6.77
CA LEU A 28 -8.90 -29.37 -7.02
C LEU A 28 -8.95 -30.75 -6.37
N GLU A 29 -7.90 -31.58 -6.55
CA GLU A 29 -7.77 -32.88 -5.90
C GLU A 29 -7.83 -32.80 -4.37
N LEU A 30 -7.29 -31.73 -3.76
CA LEU A 30 -7.40 -31.50 -2.33
C LEU A 30 -8.84 -31.14 -1.94
N LEU A 31 -9.47 -30.20 -2.64
CA LEU A 31 -10.82 -29.72 -2.34
C LEU A 31 -11.89 -30.81 -2.49
N GLU A 32 -11.73 -31.72 -3.46
CA GLU A 32 -12.62 -32.89 -3.65
C GLU A 32 -12.67 -33.84 -2.45
N LYS A 33 -11.62 -33.86 -1.62
CA LYS A 33 -11.59 -34.66 -0.37
C LYS A 33 -12.56 -34.12 0.68
N LYS A 34 -13.08 -32.88 0.51
CA LYS A 34 -14.09 -32.23 1.37
C LYS A 34 -13.76 -32.35 2.86
N SER A 35 -12.49 -32.17 3.20
CA SER A 35 -11.96 -32.45 4.54
C SER A 35 -11.10 -31.31 5.02
N ILE A 36 -11.35 -30.81 6.23
CA ILE A 36 -10.54 -29.75 6.86
C ILE A 36 -9.07 -30.16 7.07
N LYS A 37 -8.76 -31.47 7.07
CA LYS A 37 -7.38 -31.98 7.24
C LYS A 37 -6.46 -31.62 6.07
N ILE A 38 -7.02 -31.14 4.96
CA ILE A 38 -6.25 -30.66 3.81
C ILE A 38 -5.71 -29.24 4.01
N ALA A 39 -6.11 -28.53 5.07
CA ALA A 39 -5.84 -27.11 5.25
C ALA A 39 -4.35 -26.74 5.14
N ASP A 40 -3.46 -27.51 5.75
CA ASP A 40 -2.01 -27.29 5.65
C ASP A 40 -1.50 -27.42 4.21
N ASN A 41 -2.06 -28.35 3.43
CA ASN A 41 -1.68 -28.53 2.03
C ASN A 41 -2.24 -27.39 1.17
N VAL A 42 -3.49 -26.97 1.42
CA VAL A 42 -4.09 -25.80 0.76
C VAL A 42 -3.30 -24.52 1.07
N ALA A 43 -2.81 -24.36 2.31
CA ALA A 43 -1.94 -23.24 2.69
C ALA A 43 -0.62 -23.24 1.93
N LYS A 44 0.00 -24.41 1.73
CA LYS A 44 1.21 -24.53 0.89
C LYS A 44 0.93 -24.12 -0.56
N VAL A 45 -0.15 -24.63 -1.14
CA VAL A 45 -0.55 -24.28 -2.51
C VAL A 45 -0.84 -22.76 -2.64
N CYS A 46 -1.52 -22.18 -1.66
CA CYS A 46 -1.76 -20.73 -1.59
C CYS A 46 -0.44 -19.93 -1.57
N ALA A 47 0.56 -20.40 -0.80
CA ALA A 47 1.88 -19.78 -0.76
C ALA A 47 2.62 -19.90 -2.10
N ASP A 48 2.52 -21.05 -2.78
CA ASP A 48 3.13 -21.26 -4.10
C ASP A 48 2.47 -20.37 -5.17
N PHE A 49 1.14 -20.25 -5.19
CA PHE A 49 0.46 -19.26 -6.03
C PHE A 49 0.99 -17.86 -5.77
N ASN A 50 1.01 -17.41 -4.52
CA ASN A 50 1.47 -16.08 -4.17
C ASN A 50 2.93 -15.84 -4.58
N LYS A 51 3.80 -16.85 -4.46
CA LYS A 51 5.20 -16.78 -4.90
C LYS A 51 5.29 -16.53 -6.42
N GLN A 52 4.53 -17.25 -7.22
CA GLN A 52 4.55 -17.11 -8.68
C GLN A 52 3.96 -15.77 -9.14
N ILE A 53 2.84 -15.36 -8.57
CA ILE A 53 2.22 -14.05 -8.84
C ILE A 53 3.16 -12.91 -8.50
N ASN A 54 3.85 -12.98 -7.35
CA ASN A 54 4.86 -11.98 -6.99
C ASN A 54 6.06 -11.95 -7.93
N LEU A 55 6.49 -13.11 -8.44
CA LEU A 55 7.57 -13.19 -9.41
C LEU A 55 7.19 -12.47 -10.71
N ILE A 56 5.98 -12.70 -11.22
CA ILE A 56 5.45 -11.98 -12.40
C ILE A 56 5.48 -10.48 -12.15
N LEU A 57 4.88 -10.02 -11.06
CA LEU A 57 4.69 -8.59 -10.78
C LEU A 57 5.99 -7.83 -10.55
N LYS A 58 6.92 -8.41 -9.80
CA LYS A 58 8.16 -7.73 -9.42
C LYS A 58 9.22 -7.76 -10.52
N LYS A 59 9.25 -8.83 -11.32
CA LYS A 59 10.37 -9.09 -12.24
C LYS A 59 9.99 -8.97 -13.71
N TYR A 60 8.83 -9.49 -14.11
CA TYR A 60 8.52 -9.67 -15.54
C TYR A 60 7.54 -8.62 -16.08
N TYR A 61 6.44 -8.38 -15.35
CA TYR A 61 5.39 -7.44 -15.74
C TYR A 61 5.87 -6.01 -16.01
N PRO A 62 6.83 -5.43 -15.25
CA PRO A 62 7.30 -4.06 -15.49
C PRO A 62 7.93 -3.85 -16.87
N GLU A 63 8.47 -4.90 -17.49
CA GLU A 63 9.09 -4.82 -18.83
C GLU A 63 8.09 -4.94 -19.97
N ILE A 64 6.85 -5.35 -19.68
CA ILE A 64 5.79 -5.45 -20.69
C ILE A 64 5.28 -4.04 -20.97
N LYS A 65 5.29 -3.62 -22.23
CA LYS A 65 4.85 -2.28 -22.65
C LYS A 65 3.56 -2.35 -23.46
N GLU A 66 3.43 -3.37 -24.30
CA GLU A 66 2.26 -3.58 -25.14
C GLU A 66 0.96 -3.70 -24.31
N MET A 67 -0.07 -2.93 -24.68
CA MET A 67 -1.28 -2.79 -23.88
C MET A 67 -2.14 -4.06 -23.87
N GLU A 68 -2.23 -4.74 -25.01
CA GLU A 68 -3.00 -5.99 -25.12
C GLU A 68 -2.39 -7.09 -24.24
N ASP A 69 -1.06 -7.22 -24.22
CA ASP A 69 -0.37 -8.16 -23.33
C ASP A 69 -0.56 -7.77 -21.86
N LYS A 70 -0.49 -6.47 -21.52
CA LYS A 70 -0.80 -6.00 -20.17
C LYS A 70 -2.21 -6.36 -19.75
N LEU A 71 -3.18 -6.27 -20.65
CA LEU A 71 -4.58 -6.61 -20.38
C LEU A 71 -4.73 -8.12 -20.11
N ILE A 72 -4.14 -8.97 -20.96
CA ILE A 72 -4.17 -10.43 -20.78
C ILE A 72 -3.53 -10.81 -19.44
N ILE A 73 -2.34 -10.28 -19.15
CA ILE A 73 -1.62 -10.58 -17.91
C ILE A 73 -2.41 -10.09 -16.69
N LYS A 74 -2.93 -8.86 -16.70
CA LYS A 74 -3.74 -8.34 -15.59
C LYS A 74 -4.99 -9.17 -15.33
N SER A 75 -5.66 -9.63 -16.39
CA SER A 75 -6.90 -10.42 -16.26
C SER A 75 -6.62 -11.77 -15.58
N ASN A 76 -5.51 -12.41 -15.95
CA ASN A 76 -5.02 -13.62 -15.28
C ASN A 76 -4.63 -13.34 -13.83
N LEU A 77 -3.81 -12.31 -13.58
CA LEU A 77 -3.41 -11.91 -12.23
C LEU A 77 -4.63 -11.67 -11.33
N LYS A 78 -5.68 -11.02 -11.86
CA LYS A 78 -6.91 -10.75 -11.11
C LYS A 78 -7.60 -12.04 -10.65
N PHE A 79 -7.68 -13.06 -11.52
CA PHE A 79 -8.20 -14.37 -11.13
C PHE A 79 -7.38 -14.98 -9.98
N TYR A 80 -6.05 -15.02 -10.09
CA TYR A 80 -5.21 -15.62 -9.06
C TYR A 80 -5.22 -14.84 -7.74
N TYR A 81 -5.37 -13.51 -7.78
CA TYR A 81 -5.57 -12.74 -6.56
C TYR A 81 -6.87 -13.09 -5.85
N ASP A 82 -7.97 -13.21 -6.59
CA ASP A 82 -9.26 -13.59 -6.03
C ASP A 82 -9.22 -15.06 -5.53
N LEU A 83 -8.45 -15.94 -6.19
CA LEU A 83 -8.20 -17.30 -5.72
C LEU A 83 -7.43 -17.30 -4.40
N ILE A 84 -6.31 -16.57 -4.31
CA ILE A 84 -5.49 -16.47 -3.09
C ILE A 84 -6.33 -15.93 -1.92
N ASP A 85 -7.18 -14.93 -2.16
CA ASP A 85 -8.08 -14.38 -1.15
C ASP A 85 -9.06 -15.45 -0.62
N LYS A 86 -9.71 -16.18 -1.54
CA LYS A 86 -10.61 -17.30 -1.20
C LYS A 86 -9.91 -18.42 -0.44
N LEU A 87 -8.68 -18.77 -0.81
CA LEU A 87 -7.90 -19.79 -0.10
C LEU A 87 -7.48 -19.31 1.29
N THR A 88 -7.14 -18.03 1.43
CA THR A 88 -6.82 -17.43 2.72
C THR A 88 -8.04 -17.43 3.64
N ASP A 89 -9.23 -17.11 3.10
CA ASP A 89 -10.50 -17.21 3.81
C ASP A 89 -10.80 -18.66 4.23
N PHE A 90 -10.60 -19.63 3.33
CA PHE A 90 -10.73 -21.05 3.66
C PHE A 90 -9.84 -21.44 4.85
N ILE A 91 -8.56 -21.09 4.82
CA ILE A 91 -7.60 -21.43 5.89
C ILE A 91 -8.06 -20.80 7.21
N ARG A 92 -8.41 -19.50 7.20
CA ARG A 92 -8.94 -18.82 8.40
C ARG A 92 -10.20 -19.48 8.94
N ASN A 93 -11.11 -19.92 8.06
CA ASN A 93 -12.33 -20.60 8.49
C ASN A 93 -12.03 -21.97 9.11
N VAL A 94 -11.07 -22.73 8.57
CA VAL A 94 -10.63 -23.99 9.20
C VAL A 94 -10.00 -23.72 10.57
N GLU A 95 -9.11 -22.74 10.67
CA GLU A 95 -8.41 -22.40 11.92
C GLU A 95 -9.39 -21.96 13.02
N ASN A 96 -10.37 -21.13 12.68
CA ASN A 96 -11.29 -20.56 13.66
C ASN A 96 -12.46 -21.47 14.04
N PHE A 97 -13.03 -22.18 13.07
CA PHE A 97 -14.29 -22.92 13.26
C PHE A 97 -14.14 -24.44 13.24
N GLN A 98 -13.02 -24.96 12.70
CA GLN A 98 -12.76 -26.39 12.51
C GLN A 98 -13.90 -27.18 11.85
N LYS A 99 -14.77 -26.48 11.10
CA LYS A 99 -15.91 -27.04 10.39
C LYS A 99 -16.22 -26.15 9.19
N ILE A 100 -16.34 -26.77 8.02
CA ILE A 100 -16.69 -26.08 6.77
C ILE A 100 -17.83 -26.84 6.11
N ASP A 101 -18.84 -26.11 5.62
CA ASP A 101 -19.97 -26.66 4.87
C ASP A 101 -19.48 -27.21 3.51
N GLU A 102 -20.03 -28.33 3.09
CA GLU A 102 -19.79 -28.91 1.76
C GLU A 102 -20.08 -27.90 0.64
N LYS A 103 -21.09 -27.04 0.82
CA LYS A 103 -21.38 -25.96 -0.13
C LYS A 103 -20.22 -25.00 -0.35
N TYR A 104 -19.40 -24.77 0.68
CA TYR A 104 -18.25 -23.90 0.58
C TYR A 104 -17.15 -24.53 -0.30
N PHE A 105 -16.88 -25.83 -0.12
CA PHE A 105 -15.96 -26.57 -1.00
C PHE A 105 -16.43 -26.55 -2.45
N LEU A 106 -17.71 -26.81 -2.70
CA LEU A 106 -18.29 -26.75 -4.04
C LEU A 106 -18.11 -25.35 -4.65
N SER A 107 -18.37 -24.28 -3.89
CA SER A 107 -18.19 -22.91 -4.40
C SER A 107 -16.74 -22.56 -4.75
N LEU A 108 -15.76 -23.18 -4.08
CA LEU A 108 -14.34 -23.02 -4.42
C LEU A 108 -13.97 -23.79 -5.68
N ILE A 109 -14.48 -25.02 -5.82
CA ILE A 109 -14.29 -25.85 -7.01
C ILE A 109 -14.91 -25.15 -8.22
N ASP A 110 -16.19 -24.74 -8.12
CA ASP A 110 -16.90 -24.01 -9.19
C ASP A 110 -16.14 -22.76 -9.62
N PHE A 111 -15.55 -22.02 -8.66
CA PHE A 111 -14.76 -20.83 -8.97
C PHE A 111 -13.48 -21.14 -9.77
N ILE A 112 -12.79 -22.24 -9.44
CA ILE A 112 -11.57 -22.65 -10.15
C ILE A 112 -11.94 -23.16 -11.54
N GLU A 113 -13.03 -23.94 -11.67
CA GLU A 113 -13.50 -24.46 -12.95
C GLU A 113 -14.01 -23.36 -13.89
N ASP A 114 -14.62 -22.29 -13.34
CA ASP A 114 -15.10 -21.14 -14.12
C ASP A 114 -13.99 -20.14 -14.52
N LYS A 115 -12.72 -20.48 -14.28
CA LYS A 115 -11.53 -19.65 -14.56
C LYS A 115 -11.57 -18.98 -15.94
N GLU A 116 -11.77 -19.74 -17.01
CA GLU A 116 -11.69 -19.22 -18.37
C GLU A 116 -12.80 -18.20 -18.67
N ASN A 117 -14.01 -18.42 -18.15
CA ASN A 117 -15.13 -17.49 -18.29
C ASN A 117 -14.90 -16.21 -17.47
N LEU A 118 -14.38 -16.37 -16.24
CA LEU A 118 -14.06 -15.25 -15.37
C LEU A 118 -12.97 -14.36 -15.99
N ILE A 119 -11.90 -14.97 -16.52
CA ILE A 119 -10.78 -14.27 -17.16
C ILE A 119 -11.25 -13.58 -18.44
N SER A 120 -11.86 -14.31 -19.36
CA SER A 120 -12.24 -13.79 -20.68
C SER A 120 -13.41 -12.80 -20.64
N GLY A 121 -14.28 -12.90 -19.65
CA GLY A 121 -15.44 -12.04 -19.44
C GLY A 121 -15.21 -10.95 -18.40
N LYS A 122 -15.56 -11.25 -17.14
CA LYS A 122 -15.64 -10.28 -16.05
C LYS A 122 -14.30 -9.57 -15.83
N TYR A 123 -13.20 -10.31 -15.67
CA TYR A 123 -11.91 -9.72 -15.32
C TYR A 123 -11.29 -8.95 -16.48
N LYS A 124 -11.37 -9.48 -17.71
CA LYS A 124 -10.95 -8.72 -18.91
C LYS A 124 -11.65 -7.36 -19.01
N ASN A 125 -12.95 -7.29 -18.72
CA ASN A 125 -13.68 -6.03 -18.75
C ASN A 125 -13.23 -5.06 -17.65
N ILE A 126 -13.10 -5.53 -16.41
CA ILE A 126 -12.62 -4.71 -15.28
C ILE A 126 -11.21 -4.20 -15.57
N CYS A 127 -10.29 -5.09 -15.94
CA CYS A 127 -8.90 -4.73 -16.22
C CYS A 127 -8.77 -3.79 -17.42
N ARG A 128 -9.63 -3.94 -18.45
CA ARG A 128 -9.67 -2.99 -19.56
C ARG A 128 -10.08 -1.60 -19.07
N GLN A 129 -11.15 -1.50 -18.29
CA GLN A 129 -11.59 -0.22 -17.72
C GLN A 129 -10.50 0.42 -16.84
N GLU A 130 -9.87 -0.36 -15.97
CA GLU A 130 -8.75 0.11 -15.13
C GLU A 130 -7.56 0.61 -15.97
N LEU A 131 -7.14 -0.16 -16.98
CA LEU A 131 -6.03 0.22 -17.83
C LEU A 131 -6.38 1.47 -18.65
N THR A 132 -7.58 1.53 -19.23
CA THR A 132 -8.04 2.75 -19.91
C THR A 132 -8.04 3.95 -18.97
N ALA A 133 -8.58 3.82 -17.75
CA ALA A 133 -8.58 4.91 -16.77
C ALA A 133 -7.15 5.30 -16.31
N PHE A 134 -6.23 4.35 -16.22
CA PHE A 134 -4.85 4.61 -15.81
C PHE A 134 -4.01 5.26 -16.92
N TYR A 135 -4.24 4.89 -18.18
CA TYR A 135 -3.47 5.37 -19.33
C TYR A 135 -4.15 6.50 -20.13
N ASP A 136 -5.41 6.82 -19.85
CA ASP A 136 -6.08 7.99 -20.43
C ASP A 136 -5.40 9.28 -19.95
N GLU A 137 -4.92 10.09 -20.89
CA GLU A 137 -4.21 11.34 -20.61
C GLU A 137 -5.03 12.30 -19.75
N ARG A 138 -6.37 12.32 -19.93
CA ARG A 138 -7.26 13.18 -19.13
C ARG A 138 -7.32 12.71 -17.68
N SER A 139 -7.45 11.41 -17.48
CA SER A 139 -7.49 10.79 -16.15
C SER A 139 -6.15 10.92 -15.43
N ARG A 140 -5.03 10.78 -16.13
CA ARG A 140 -3.68 11.05 -15.60
C ARG A 140 -3.49 12.51 -15.23
N ALA A 141 -3.85 13.45 -16.11
CA ALA A 141 -3.79 14.88 -15.81
C ALA A 141 -4.66 15.26 -14.61
N TYR A 142 -5.83 14.61 -14.46
CA TYR A 142 -6.71 14.81 -13.31
C TYR A 142 -6.10 14.27 -11.99
N LEU A 143 -5.49 13.09 -12.01
CA LEU A 143 -4.81 12.53 -10.84
C LEU A 143 -3.56 13.34 -10.46
N GLU A 144 -2.76 13.76 -11.45
CA GLU A 144 -1.62 14.67 -11.25
C GLU A 144 -2.09 16.01 -10.66
N LYS A 145 -3.23 16.55 -11.14
CA LYS A 145 -3.86 17.74 -10.57
C LYS A 145 -4.29 17.54 -9.11
N ILE A 146 -4.95 16.42 -8.77
CA ILE A 146 -5.33 16.10 -7.38
C ILE A 146 -4.10 15.97 -6.49
N ILE A 147 -3.05 15.32 -6.97
CA ILE A 147 -1.80 15.15 -6.21
C ILE A 147 -1.15 16.51 -5.99
N ALA A 148 -1.04 17.34 -7.03
CA ALA A 148 -0.53 18.70 -6.93
C ALA A 148 -1.36 19.55 -5.94
N GLU A 149 -2.70 19.48 -6.02
CA GLU A 149 -3.60 20.14 -5.07
C GLU A 149 -3.44 19.61 -3.65
N LYS A 150 -3.19 18.32 -3.45
CA LYS A 150 -2.91 17.74 -2.12
C LYS A 150 -1.55 18.18 -1.58
N PHE A 151 -0.52 18.29 -2.41
CA PHE A 151 0.78 18.85 -2.01
C PHE A 151 0.69 20.35 -1.71
N GLU A 152 -0.07 21.12 -2.49
CA GLU A 152 -0.38 22.52 -2.19
C GLU A 152 -1.23 22.66 -0.93
N LYS A 153 -2.19 21.76 -0.68
CA LYS A 153 -2.95 21.77 0.57
C LYS A 153 -2.08 21.38 1.74
N ARG A 154 -1.17 20.42 1.60
CA ARG A 154 -0.17 20.10 2.64
C ARG A 154 0.72 21.30 2.90
N SER A 155 1.23 21.98 1.87
CA SER A 155 2.01 23.21 2.04
C SER A 155 1.18 24.32 2.70
N ARG A 156 -0.12 24.43 2.39
CA ARG A 156 -1.06 25.34 3.06
C ARG A 156 -1.44 24.91 4.49
N GLU A 157 -1.46 23.62 4.81
CA GLU A 157 -1.59 23.11 6.19
C GLU A 157 -0.30 23.39 6.97
N PHE A 158 0.88 23.37 6.34
CA PHE A 158 2.08 23.96 6.94
C PHE A 158 1.94 25.48 7.16
N PHE A 159 1.14 26.19 6.36
CA PHE A 159 0.74 27.58 6.63
C PHE A 159 -0.38 27.73 7.68
N THR A 160 -1.06 26.66 8.09
CA THR A 160 -1.94 26.71 9.29
C THR A 160 -1.16 26.71 10.60
N PHE A 161 0.17 26.53 10.56
CA PHE A 161 1.03 27.01 11.64
C PHE A 161 1.11 28.53 11.70
N GLY A 162 0.66 29.31 10.71
CA GLY A 162 0.80 30.77 10.74
C GLY A 162 0.23 31.42 12.01
N SER A 163 -0.96 31.02 12.46
CA SER A 163 -1.55 31.55 13.70
C SER A 163 -0.84 31.00 14.95
N LEU A 164 -0.51 29.71 14.98
CA LEU A 164 0.16 29.09 16.12
C LEU A 164 1.60 29.58 16.28
N GLU A 165 2.34 29.68 15.18
CA GLU A 165 3.70 30.21 15.09
C GLU A 165 3.73 31.69 15.44
N GLU A 166 2.78 32.50 14.96
CA GLU A 166 2.69 33.90 15.39
C GLU A 166 2.36 34.05 16.88
N GLU A 167 1.46 33.23 17.43
CA GLU A 167 1.16 33.23 18.86
C GLU A 167 2.38 32.78 19.70
N ILE A 168 3.07 31.71 19.31
CA ILE A 168 4.30 31.25 19.97
C ILE A 168 5.41 32.32 19.86
N LYS A 169 5.58 32.93 18.69
CA LYS A 169 6.54 34.02 18.46
C LYS A 169 6.22 35.24 19.30
N LYS A 170 4.93 35.54 19.52
CA LYS A 170 4.48 36.63 20.41
C LYS A 170 4.80 36.32 21.86
N ILE A 171 4.55 35.09 22.34
CA ILE A 171 4.90 34.65 23.70
C ILE A 171 6.42 34.77 23.91
N VAL A 172 7.21 34.22 23.00
CA VAL A 172 8.68 34.21 23.04
C VAL A 172 9.27 35.62 23.01
N ARG A 173 8.72 36.53 22.20
CA ARG A 173 9.14 37.95 22.16
C ARG A 173 8.75 38.72 23.41
N THR A 174 7.54 38.50 23.93
CA THR A 174 7.04 39.19 25.14
C THR A 174 7.90 38.83 26.36
N ALA A 175 8.39 37.60 26.41
CA ALA A 175 9.29 37.12 27.46
C ALA A 175 10.78 37.50 27.25
N GLY A 176 11.13 38.17 26.15
CA GLY A 176 12.45 38.78 25.94
C GLY A 176 13.47 37.91 25.19
N ALA A 177 13.04 36.96 24.36
CA ALA A 177 13.95 36.24 23.48
C ALA A 177 14.30 37.06 22.22
N ASN A 178 15.57 36.97 21.82
CA ASN A 178 16.12 37.70 20.67
C ASN A 178 16.15 36.84 19.40
N GLN A 179 16.01 35.51 19.54
CA GLN A 179 16.05 34.56 18.44
C GLN A 179 14.93 33.54 18.62
N PHE A 180 14.24 33.23 17.53
CA PHE A 180 13.18 32.23 17.47
C PHE A 180 13.19 31.56 16.10
N SER A 181 13.16 30.23 16.07
CA SER A 181 13.01 29.44 14.85
C SER A 181 12.34 28.10 15.16
N ILE A 182 11.37 27.71 14.34
CA ILE A 182 10.81 26.35 14.33
C ILE A 182 11.43 25.60 13.15
N THR A 183 11.86 24.36 13.35
CA THR A 183 12.46 23.54 12.28
C THR A 183 11.93 22.11 12.37
N SER A 184 11.61 21.50 11.23
CA SER A 184 11.26 20.07 11.19
C SER A 184 12.46 19.21 11.60
N VAL A 185 12.20 18.16 12.37
CA VAL A 185 13.22 17.19 12.80
C VAL A 185 13.79 16.43 11.60
N ASP A 186 13.01 16.29 10.51
CA ASP A 186 13.44 15.64 9.26
C ASP A 186 14.64 16.33 8.57
N ASN A 187 14.89 17.61 8.90
CA ASN A 187 15.98 18.41 8.33
C ASN A 187 17.25 18.44 9.22
N LEU A 188 17.29 17.67 10.31
CA LEU A 188 18.44 17.64 11.23
C LEU A 188 19.27 16.37 11.04
N LEU A 189 20.59 16.52 11.00
CA LEU A 189 21.56 15.43 10.78
C LEU A 189 21.69 14.46 11.97
N ASP A 190 21.25 14.87 13.17
CA ASP A 190 21.33 14.10 14.42
C ASP A 190 19.92 13.68 14.88
N THR A 191 19.42 12.58 14.32
CA THR A 191 18.09 12.02 14.60
C THR A 191 18.02 11.14 15.86
N GLN A 192 19.14 10.91 16.55
CA GLN A 192 19.19 9.94 17.67
C GLN A 192 18.56 10.42 19.00
N ILE A 193 18.21 11.70 19.15
CA ILE A 193 17.71 12.25 20.43
C ILE A 193 16.18 12.49 20.38
N PHE A 194 15.53 12.38 19.22
CA PHE A 194 14.17 12.86 19.00
C PHE A 194 13.27 11.85 18.26
N GLU A 195 13.21 10.60 18.71
CA GLU A 195 12.47 9.52 18.02
C GLU A 195 10.95 9.76 17.87
N SER A 196 10.35 10.67 18.67
CA SER A 196 8.91 10.96 18.63
C SER A 196 8.55 12.41 18.29
N ALA A 197 9.53 13.28 18.03
CA ALA A 197 9.25 14.71 17.82
C ALA A 197 9.15 15.04 16.31
N GLN A 198 8.06 15.70 15.91
CA GLN A 198 7.86 16.14 14.53
C GLN A 198 8.42 17.54 14.24
N SER A 199 8.66 18.35 15.27
CA SER A 199 9.16 19.73 15.12
C SER A 199 9.96 20.17 16.34
N LEU A 200 10.99 20.99 16.09
CA LEU A 200 11.87 21.55 17.11
C LEU A 200 11.69 23.07 17.17
N ILE A 201 11.37 23.59 18.36
CA ILE A 201 11.30 25.03 18.61
C ILE A 201 12.60 25.46 19.30
N ARG A 202 13.36 26.36 18.65
CA ARG A 202 14.58 26.95 19.21
C ARG A 202 14.33 28.41 19.55
N PHE A 203 14.73 28.82 20.75
CA PHE A 203 14.70 30.21 21.17
C PHE A 203 15.95 30.57 21.96
N GLY A 204 16.42 31.81 21.81
CA GLY A 204 17.63 32.32 22.45
C GLY A 204 17.38 33.63 23.18
N VAL A 205 17.93 33.74 24.40
CA VAL A 205 17.81 34.92 25.27
C VAL A 205 19.22 35.46 25.54
N PRO A 206 19.42 36.79 25.69
CA PRO A 206 20.70 37.36 26.09
C PRO A 206 21.30 36.69 27.32
N SER A 207 22.64 36.58 27.38
CA SER A 207 23.37 35.83 28.41
C SER A 207 23.07 36.30 29.85
N GLU A 208 22.63 37.54 30.01
CA GLU A 208 22.24 38.17 31.28
C GLU A 208 20.89 37.68 31.82
N ASN A 209 20.06 37.05 30.98
CA ASN A 209 18.68 36.65 31.29
C ASN A 209 18.48 35.13 31.20
N LYS A 210 19.53 34.33 31.42
CA LYS A 210 19.46 32.85 31.34
C LYS A 210 18.35 32.21 32.19
N GLY A 211 17.96 32.83 33.32
CA GLY A 211 16.84 32.38 34.15
C GLY A 211 15.50 32.35 33.40
N LYS A 212 15.29 33.24 32.43
CA LYS A 212 14.06 33.36 31.64
C LYS A 212 13.89 32.27 30.59
N LEU A 213 14.96 31.54 30.23
CA LEU A 213 14.88 30.45 29.25
C LEU A 213 13.91 29.35 29.71
N LYS A 214 13.92 29.05 31.01
CA LYS A 214 13.05 28.03 31.59
C LYS A 214 11.59 28.51 31.63
N GLU A 215 11.37 29.77 31.99
CA GLU A 215 10.05 30.41 32.02
C GLU A 215 9.40 30.42 30.63
N ILE A 216 10.16 30.80 29.59
CA ILE A 216 9.70 30.79 28.19
C ILE A 216 9.32 29.37 27.76
N GLY A 217 10.16 28.38 28.07
CA GLY A 217 9.86 26.98 27.75
C GLY A 217 8.59 26.48 28.42
N GLU A 218 8.37 26.82 29.68
CA GLU A 218 7.14 26.46 30.42
C GLU A 218 5.90 27.16 29.87
N GLU A 219 6.01 28.42 29.44
CA GLU A 219 4.89 29.17 28.88
C GLU A 219 4.47 28.66 27.50
N ILE A 220 5.44 28.34 26.63
CA ILE A 220 5.18 27.66 25.36
C ILE A 220 4.53 26.30 25.61
N LYS A 221 5.03 25.54 26.59
CA LYS A 221 4.45 24.24 26.95
C LYS A 221 2.99 24.37 27.39
N ARG A 222 2.68 25.29 28.30
CA ARG A 222 1.28 25.54 28.75
C ARG A 222 0.38 25.97 27.61
N TYR A 223 0.88 26.82 26.71
CA TYR A 223 0.12 27.25 25.54
C TYR A 223 -0.18 26.06 24.59
N LEU A 224 0.80 25.22 24.30
CA LEU A 224 0.62 24.03 23.47
C LEU A 224 -0.33 23.00 24.13
N GLU A 225 -0.20 22.79 25.45
CA GLU A 225 -1.12 21.94 26.23
C GLU A 225 -2.55 22.51 26.25
N SER A 226 -2.73 23.84 26.25
CA SER A 226 -4.07 24.45 26.23
C SER A 226 -4.80 24.34 24.89
N LYS A 227 -4.08 24.01 23.82
CA LYS A 227 -4.62 23.82 22.47
C LYS A 227 -4.80 22.33 22.10
N GLY A 228 -4.39 21.42 22.99
CA GLY A 228 -4.48 19.97 22.86
C GLY A 228 -5.58 19.35 23.71
#